data_AF-K8X501-F1
#
_entry.id   AF-K8X501-F1
#
_cell.length_a   1.000
_cell.length_b   1.000
_cell.length_c   1.000
_cell.angle_alpha   90.00
_cell.angle_beta   90.00
_cell.angle_gamma   90.00
#
_symmetry.space_group_name_H-M   'P 1'
#
loop_
_entity.id
_entity.type
_entity.pdbx_description
1 polymer ?
#
loop_
_entity_poly.entity_id
_entity_poly.type
_entity_poly.pdbx_seq_one_letter_code
_entity_poly.pdbx_strand_id
1 'polypeptide(L)'
;MSSLTLSIRHLQPRAEHWDWQLRGLCRDLATDVFFSPEGEGRGARVRRERAAKEICEQCPVQRTCRNHALSVGERYGVWGGTSEADRRYLDAPEPAVRRPAPKQQMQISPRYRHSISR
;
A
#
# COMPACT_ATOMS: atom_id res chain seq x y z
N MET A 1 -32.21 9.11 44.68
CA MET A 1 -31.24 8.00 44.50
C MET A 1 -31.12 7.75 43.01
N SER A 2 -30.23 8.47 42.33
CA SER A 2 -30.01 8.32 40.89
C SER A 2 -29.08 7.14 40.64
N SER A 3 -29.64 6.01 40.22
CA SER A 3 -28.88 4.86 39.74
C SER A 3 -28.16 5.22 38.45
N LEU A 4 -26.84 5.34 38.52
CA LEU A 4 -25.95 5.35 37.36
C LEU A 4 -25.86 3.92 36.81
N THR A 5 -26.75 3.57 35.89
CA THR A 5 -26.58 2.36 35.07
C THR A 5 -25.50 2.64 34.03
N LEU A 6 -24.24 2.50 34.43
CA LEU A 6 -23.11 2.50 33.50
C LEU A 6 -23.30 1.31 32.55
N SER A 7 -23.60 1.61 31.27
CA SER A 7 -23.84 0.60 30.25
C SER A 7 -22.56 -0.19 29.98
N ILE A 8 -22.47 -1.40 30.55
CA ILE A 8 -21.38 -2.38 30.37
C ILE A 8 -21.20 -2.80 28.90
N ARG A 9 -22.10 -2.40 27.99
CA ARG A 9 -22.04 -2.72 26.55
C ARG A 9 -20.84 -2.11 25.80
N HIS A 10 -20.02 -1.27 26.42
CA HIS A 10 -18.97 -0.50 25.74
C HIS A 10 -17.53 -1.00 25.95
N LEU A 11 -17.30 -2.01 26.77
CA LEU A 11 -15.98 -2.62 26.96
C LEU A 11 -15.91 -3.97 26.25
N GLN A 12 -16.09 -3.99 24.93
CA GLN A 12 -15.76 -5.19 24.17
C GLN A 12 -14.26 -5.49 24.36
N PRO A 13 -13.85 -6.74 24.59
CA PRO A 13 -12.45 -7.09 24.76
C PRO A 13 -11.68 -6.70 23.50
N ARG A 14 -10.73 -5.77 23.63
CA ARG A 14 -9.84 -5.40 22.51
C ARG A 14 -9.07 -6.59 21.94
N ALA A 15 -8.97 -7.70 22.68
CA ALA A 15 -8.27 -8.91 22.27
C ALA A 15 -8.84 -9.53 20.97
N GLU A 16 -10.17 -9.60 20.83
CA GLU A 16 -10.80 -10.18 19.63
C GLU A 16 -10.43 -9.41 18.35
N HIS A 17 -10.10 -8.12 18.45
CA HIS A 17 -9.64 -7.32 17.31
C HIS A 17 -8.23 -7.72 16.81
N TRP A 18 -7.45 -8.42 17.63
CA TRP A 18 -6.06 -8.80 17.33
C TRP A 18 -5.87 -10.31 17.12
N ASP A 19 -6.84 -11.15 17.50
CA ASP A 19 -6.76 -12.63 17.40
C ASP A 19 -6.44 -13.14 15.99
N TRP A 20 -6.84 -12.41 14.95
CA TRP A 20 -6.50 -12.78 13.57
C TRP A 20 -4.98 -12.84 13.34
N GLN A 21 -4.19 -12.03 14.04
CA GLN A 21 -2.73 -12.02 13.92
C GLN A 21 -2.11 -13.35 14.34
N LEU A 22 -2.73 -14.05 15.30
CA LEU A 22 -2.28 -15.36 15.78
C LEU A 22 -2.35 -16.45 14.71
N ARG A 23 -3.20 -16.26 13.69
CA ARG A 23 -3.38 -17.19 12.56
C ARG A 23 -2.51 -16.83 11.34
N GLY A 24 -1.63 -15.84 11.45
CA GLY A 24 -0.73 -15.45 10.36
C GLY A 24 0.37 -16.48 10.12
N LEU A 25 0.55 -16.94 8.88
CA LEU A 25 1.68 -17.83 8.54
C LEU A 25 3.05 -17.16 8.71
N CYS A 26 3.11 -15.83 8.68
CA CYS A 26 4.34 -15.07 8.89
C CYS A 26 4.88 -15.16 10.33
N ARG A 27 4.08 -15.63 11.29
CA ARG A 27 4.35 -15.51 12.72
C ARG A 27 5.55 -16.34 13.19
N ASP A 28 5.85 -17.43 12.48
CA ASP A 28 6.96 -18.33 12.79
C ASP A 28 8.17 -18.12 11.85
N LEU A 29 8.17 -17.02 11.08
CA LEU A 29 9.22 -16.66 10.14
C LEU A 29 9.98 -15.41 10.59
N ALA A 30 11.20 -15.25 10.09
CA ALA A 30 12.03 -14.10 10.39
C ALA A 30 11.40 -12.80 9.83
N THR A 31 11.52 -11.71 10.58
CA THR A 31 10.90 -10.42 10.22
C THR A 31 11.55 -9.78 8.99
N ASP A 32 12.83 -10.07 8.76
CA ASP A 32 13.59 -9.63 7.59
C ASP A 32 13.10 -10.25 6.27
N VAL A 33 12.20 -11.23 6.32
CA VAL A 33 11.48 -11.72 5.13
C VAL A 33 10.45 -10.67 4.69
N PHE A 34 9.75 -10.04 5.63
CA PHE A 34 8.63 -9.15 5.35
C PHE A 34 9.03 -7.67 5.33
N PHE A 35 10.05 -7.30 6.11
CA PHE A 35 10.52 -5.93 6.29
C PHE A 35 11.96 -5.77 5.78
N SER A 36 12.26 -4.65 5.11
CA SER A 36 13.63 -4.39 4.62
C SER A 36 14.62 -4.31 5.79
N PRO A 37 15.77 -5.02 5.71
CA PRO A 37 16.91 -4.69 6.57
C PRO A 37 17.54 -3.36 6.14
N GLU A 38 18.35 -2.77 7.03
CA GLU A 38 19.09 -1.55 6.71
C GLU A 38 20.04 -1.76 5.52
N GLY A 39 20.13 -0.76 4.64
CA GLY A 39 21.03 -0.81 3.49
C GLY A 39 20.62 -1.79 2.37
N GLU A 40 19.41 -2.33 2.39
CA GLU A 40 18.94 -3.27 1.36
C GLU A 40 18.96 -2.63 -0.05
N GLY A 41 19.69 -3.24 -0.98
CA GLY A 41 19.71 -2.83 -2.38
C GLY A 41 18.39 -3.14 -3.10
N ARG A 42 18.03 -2.33 -4.11
CA ARG A 42 16.76 -2.46 -4.87
C ARG A 42 16.47 -3.87 -5.38
N GLY A 43 17.47 -4.56 -5.92
CA GLY A 43 17.28 -5.93 -6.45
C GLY A 43 17.02 -6.96 -5.35
N ALA A 44 17.67 -6.83 -4.18
CA ALA A 44 17.41 -7.68 -3.02
C ALA A 44 15.99 -7.44 -2.50
N ARG A 45 15.60 -6.16 -2.39
CA ARG A 45 14.23 -5.76 -2.03
C ARG A 45 13.17 -6.41 -2.90
N VAL A 46 13.31 -6.35 -4.22
CA VAL A 46 12.33 -6.95 -5.15
C VAL A 46 12.19 -8.46 -4.92
N ARG A 47 13.31 -9.18 -4.73
CA ARG A 47 13.29 -10.63 -4.49
C ARG A 47 12.63 -10.97 -3.15
N ARG A 48 13.00 -10.24 -2.09
CA ARG A 48 12.42 -10.40 -0.76
C ARG A 48 10.92 -10.13 -0.76
N GLU A 49 10.49 -9.00 -1.35
CA GLU A 49 9.07 -8.65 -1.46
C GLU A 49 8.29 -9.73 -2.21
N ARG A 50 8.84 -10.30 -3.29
CA ARG A 50 8.22 -11.42 -4.00
C ARG A 50 8.06 -12.65 -3.11
N ALA A 51 9.13 -13.08 -2.44
CA ALA A 51 9.08 -14.25 -1.55
C ALA A 51 8.06 -14.06 -0.40
N ALA A 52 8.02 -12.87 0.20
CA ALA A 52 7.04 -12.53 1.25
C ALA A 52 5.59 -12.55 0.73
N LYS A 53 5.36 -12.11 -0.51
CA LYS A 53 4.03 -12.17 -1.15
C LYS A 53 3.57 -13.59 -1.38
N GLU A 54 4.46 -14.49 -1.84
CA GLU A 54 4.15 -15.92 -2.04
C GLU A 54 3.73 -16.61 -0.71
N ILE A 55 4.32 -16.20 0.42
CA ILE A 55 3.87 -16.66 1.76
C ILE A 55 2.48 -16.09 2.09
N CYS A 56 2.27 -14.80 1.81
CA CYS A 56 0.98 -14.15 2.08
C CYS A 56 -0.17 -14.72 1.24
N GLU A 57 0.08 -15.21 0.03
CA GLU A 57 -0.91 -15.85 -0.85
C GLU A 57 -1.55 -17.10 -0.24
N GLN A 58 -0.81 -17.80 0.62
CA GLN A 58 -1.27 -19.01 1.30
C GLN A 58 -1.82 -18.71 2.71
N CYS A 59 -1.73 -17.47 3.17
CA CYS A 59 -2.04 -17.09 4.54
C CYS A 59 -3.56 -16.95 4.77
N PRO A 60 -4.17 -17.63 5.76
CA PRO A 60 -5.62 -17.63 5.96
C PRO A 60 -6.17 -16.26 6.38
N VAL A 61 -5.31 -15.36 6.85
CA VAL A 61 -5.67 -13.99 7.26
C VAL A 61 -5.21 -12.93 6.28
N GLN A 62 -4.84 -13.31 5.04
CA GLN A 62 -4.32 -12.38 4.03
C GLN A 62 -5.20 -11.13 3.86
N ARG A 63 -6.51 -11.32 3.67
CA ARG A 63 -7.46 -10.21 3.43
C ARG A 63 -7.55 -9.28 4.65
N THR A 64 -7.70 -9.84 5.85
CA THR A 64 -7.78 -9.06 7.09
C THR A 64 -6.48 -8.28 7.33
N CYS A 65 -5.33 -8.93 7.12
CA CYS A 65 -4.00 -8.31 7.23
C CYS A 65 -3.83 -7.14 6.26
N ARG A 66 -4.21 -7.32 4.98
CA ARG A 66 -4.15 -6.26 3.97
C ARG A 66 -5.04 -5.08 4.34
N ASN A 67 -6.29 -5.35 4.73
CA ASN A 67 -7.24 -4.31 5.09
C ASN A 67 -6.76 -3.51 6.31
N HIS A 68 -6.20 -4.19 7.30
CA HIS A 68 -5.60 -3.53 8.46
C HIS A 68 -4.45 -2.61 8.06
N ALA A 69 -3.51 -3.10 7.24
CA ALA A 69 -2.38 -2.31 6.77
C ALA A 69 -2.82 -1.05 6.00
N LEU A 70 -3.85 -1.16 5.17
CA LEU A 70 -4.43 -0.01 4.48
C LEU A 70 -5.13 0.96 5.46
N SER A 71 -5.94 0.44 6.40
CA SER A 71 -6.72 1.30 7.29
C SER A 71 -5.86 2.13 8.26
N VAL A 72 -4.69 1.62 8.64
CA VAL A 72 -3.73 2.33 9.51
C VAL A 72 -2.64 3.07 8.73
N GLY A 73 -2.62 2.98 7.40
CA GLY A 73 -1.61 3.60 6.55
C GLY A 73 -0.20 3.05 6.79
N GLU A 74 -0.06 1.73 6.93
CA GLU A 74 1.22 1.09 7.20
C GLU A 74 2.22 1.31 6.05
N ARG A 75 3.36 1.92 6.38
CA ARG A 75 4.32 2.48 5.42
C ARG A 75 5.40 1.50 5.01
N TYR A 76 5.62 0.42 5.75
CA TYR A 76 6.77 -0.46 5.55
C TYR A 76 6.38 -1.92 5.35
N GLY A 77 7.26 -2.65 4.66
CA GLY A 77 7.16 -4.10 4.52
C GLY A 77 5.98 -4.62 3.70
N VAL A 78 5.91 -5.95 3.64
CA VAL A 78 4.85 -6.71 2.96
C VAL A 78 3.75 -7.08 3.95
N TRP A 79 2.52 -6.69 3.63
CA TRP A 79 1.33 -6.97 4.43
C TRP A 79 0.24 -7.55 3.55
N GLY A 80 -0.32 -8.70 3.93
CA GLY A 80 -1.45 -9.32 3.23
C GLY A 80 -1.27 -9.45 1.72
N GLY A 81 -0.03 -9.72 1.26
CA GLY A 81 0.31 -9.86 -0.16
C GLY A 81 0.54 -8.55 -0.91
N THR A 82 0.71 -7.42 -0.20
CA THR A 82 1.01 -6.12 -0.79
C THR A 82 2.31 -5.56 -0.22
N SER A 83 3.20 -5.06 -1.08
CA SER A 83 4.35 -4.25 -0.64
C SER A 83 3.94 -2.81 -0.39
N GLU A 84 4.85 -2.03 0.19
CA GLU A 84 4.71 -0.57 0.32
C GLU A 84 4.34 0.09 -1.02
N ALA A 85 4.98 -0.32 -2.11
CA ALA A 85 4.70 0.23 -3.43
C ALA A 85 3.26 -0.10 -3.87
N ASP A 86 2.82 -1.34 -3.70
CA ASP A 86 1.45 -1.75 -4.05
C ASP A 86 0.41 -0.94 -3.28
N ARG A 87 0.62 -0.76 -1.96
CA ARG A 87 -0.33 -0.01 -1.12
C ARG A 87 -0.41 1.47 -1.53
N ARG A 88 0.70 2.09 -1.93
CA ARG A 88 0.68 3.45 -2.50
C ARG A 88 -0.18 3.56 -3.76
N TYR A 89 -0.25 2.53 -4.58
CA TYR A 89 -1.14 2.52 -5.75
C TYR A 89 -2.60 2.32 -5.38
N LEU A 90 -2.89 1.58 -4.30
CA LEU A 90 -4.25 1.34 -3.80
C LEU A 90 -4.84 2.56 -3.08
N ASP A 91 -4.01 3.30 -2.33
CA ASP A 91 -4.42 4.51 -1.61
C ASP A 91 -4.36 5.78 -2.46
N ALA A 92 -3.81 5.69 -3.68
CA ALA A 92 -3.80 6.82 -4.58
C ALA A 92 -5.26 7.21 -4.90
N PRO A 93 -5.66 8.49 -4.74
CA PRO A 93 -6.91 8.94 -5.32
C PRO A 93 -6.89 8.58 -6.80
N GLU A 94 -8.03 8.13 -7.36
CA GLU A 94 -8.12 7.84 -8.79
C GLU A 94 -7.38 8.94 -9.55
N PRO A 95 -6.44 8.60 -10.44
CA PRO A 95 -5.71 9.62 -11.17
C PRO A 95 -6.75 10.44 -11.89
N ALA A 96 -6.97 11.68 -11.40
CA ALA A 96 -7.97 12.58 -11.97
C ALA A 96 -7.77 12.52 -13.47
N VAL A 97 -8.76 11.98 -14.19
CA VAL A 97 -8.66 11.71 -15.63
C VAL A 97 -8.07 12.96 -16.26
N ARG A 98 -6.79 12.87 -16.65
CA ARG A 98 -6.08 14.04 -17.17
C ARG A 98 -6.73 14.31 -18.51
N ARG A 99 -7.67 15.26 -18.56
CA ARG A 99 -8.21 15.78 -19.81
C ARG A 99 -7.00 16.15 -20.67
N PRO A 100 -6.83 15.58 -21.88
CA PRO A 100 -5.71 15.95 -22.72
C PRO A 100 -5.75 17.46 -22.90
N ALA A 101 -4.62 18.13 -22.63
CA ALA A 101 -4.50 19.56 -22.85
C ALA A 101 -4.88 19.84 -24.32
N PRO A 102 -5.68 20.90 -24.60
CA PRO A 102 -6.00 21.25 -25.97
C PRO A 102 -4.69 21.48 -26.72
N LYS A 103 -4.54 20.82 -27.88
CA LYS A 103 -3.37 21.02 -28.76
C LYS A 103 -3.38 22.47 -29.20
N GLN A 104 -2.60 23.32 -28.53
CA GLN A 104 -2.40 24.69 -28.96
C GLN A 104 -1.67 24.63 -30.31
N GLN A 105 -2.36 25.04 -31.36
CA GLN A 105 -1.82 25.08 -32.71
C GLN A 105 -0.67 26.09 -32.71
N MET A 106 0.55 25.57 -32.59
CA MET A 106 1.75 26.38 -32.55
C MET A 106 1.91 27.05 -33.92
N GLN A 107 1.51 28.32 -34.02
CA GLN A 107 1.76 29.11 -35.21
C GLN A 107 3.26 29.43 -35.25
N ILE A 108 3.99 28.72 -36.11
CA ILE A 108 5.38 29.02 -36.44
C ILE A 108 5.45 30.46 -36.95
N SER A 109 6.15 31.32 -36.20
CA SER A 109 6.38 32.72 -36.56
C SER A 109 6.99 32.83 -37.97
N PRO A 110 6.60 33.82 -38.79
CA PRO A 110 7.16 34.04 -40.12
C PRO A 110 8.69 34.18 -40.14
N ARG A 111 9.28 34.56 -38.99
CA ARG A 111 10.71 34.74 -38.78
C ARG A 111 11.54 33.47 -39.01
N TYR A 112 10.91 32.28 -38.98
CA TYR A 112 11.55 30.97 -39.20
C TYR A 112 11.24 30.34 -40.57
N ARG A 113 10.73 31.09 -41.55
CA ARG A 113 10.42 30.55 -42.89
C ARG A 113 11.64 30.49 -43.83
N HIS A 114 12.76 31.13 -43.51
CA HIS A 114 13.87 31.36 -44.46
C HIS A 114 15.04 30.37 -44.37
N SER A 115 14.95 29.30 -43.57
CA SER A 115 16.00 28.27 -43.49
C SER A 115 15.64 26.94 -44.17
N ILE A 116 14.53 26.89 -44.93
CA ILE A 116 14.10 25.68 -45.67
C ILE A 116 13.95 26.05 -47.15
N SER A 117 15.05 26.45 -47.77
CA SER A 117 15.23 26.52 -49.23
C SER A 117 16.73 26.53 -49.51
N ARG A 118 17.37 25.40 -49.26
CA ARG A 118 18.59 24.92 -49.92
C ARG A 118 18.60 23.41 -49.86
#